data_AF-A0A6H9WS84-F1
#
_entry.id   AF-A0A6H9WS84-F1
#
_cell.length_a   1.000
_cell.length_b   1.000
_cell.length_c   1.000
_cell.angle_alpha   90.00
_cell.angle_beta   90.00
_cell.angle_gamma   90.00
#
_symmetry.space_group_name_H-M   'P 1'
#
loop_
_entity.id
_entity.type
_entity.pdbx_description
1 polymer ?
#
loop_
_entity_poly.entity_id
_entity_poly.type
_entity_poly.pdbx_seq_one_letter_code
_entity_poly.pdbx_strand_id
1 'polypeptide(L)'
;MDRPRPESFPRINLALRCYQITSYITGVLLLLLVVEMIFKYGFHLEFDAFGAFGVLALVPEGTTSGVNLSLWVLIVHGWFYVVYLIACFVLWQLMRWPLLWLLAMAAGGVVPFMSFITEMFMARKVRTELRGYQRHDAERERERAELSDFEATLSDEERARIDAEVERELAERRTGTPTADASEGRP
;
A
#
# COMPACT_ATOMS: atom_id res chain seq x y z
N MET A 1 -10.26 17.39 -11.66
CA MET A 1 -9.83 16.31 -10.75
C MET A 1 -8.32 16.22 -10.86
N ASP A 2 -7.59 16.61 -9.81
CA ASP A 2 -6.14 16.67 -9.84
C ASP A 2 -5.52 15.26 -9.90
N ARG A 3 -4.63 15.06 -10.87
CA ARG A 3 -3.90 13.81 -11.09
C ARG A 3 -2.85 13.62 -9.99
N PRO A 4 -2.63 12.39 -9.47
CA PRO A 4 -1.44 12.10 -8.67
C PRO A 4 -0.19 12.22 -9.55
N ARG A 5 0.81 12.99 -9.08
CA ARG A 5 2.05 13.26 -9.82
C ARG A 5 2.91 11.99 -9.95
N PRO A 6 3.63 11.80 -11.07
CA PRO A 6 4.47 10.62 -11.33
C PRO A 6 5.61 10.41 -10.32
N GLU A 7 5.92 11.39 -9.48
CA GLU A 7 6.87 11.25 -8.36
C GLU A 7 6.38 10.31 -7.24
N SER A 8 5.10 9.92 -7.25
CA SER A 8 4.48 9.11 -6.20
C SER A 8 4.50 7.59 -6.43
N PHE A 9 4.85 7.12 -7.64
CA PHE A 9 4.88 5.68 -7.98
C PHE A 9 5.80 4.81 -7.10
N PRO A 10 7.02 5.23 -6.71
CA PRO A 10 7.90 4.41 -5.85
C PRO A 10 7.33 4.24 -4.43
N ARG A 11 6.70 5.30 -3.90
CA ARG A 11 6.13 5.33 -2.54
C ARG A 11 4.88 4.45 -2.44
N ILE A 12 4.09 4.36 -3.50
CA ILE A 12 2.90 3.51 -3.58
C ILE A 12 3.30 2.03 -3.51
N ASN A 13 4.28 1.60 -4.30
CA ASN A 13 4.74 0.21 -4.32
C ASN A 13 5.40 -0.21 -3.00
N LEU A 14 6.16 0.68 -2.37
CA LEU A 14 6.77 0.41 -1.06
C LEU A 14 5.73 0.34 0.05
N ALA A 15 4.75 1.25 0.08
CA ALA A 15 3.66 1.22 1.04
C ALA A 15 2.82 -0.06 0.91
N LEU A 16 2.57 -0.51 -0.33
CA LEU A 16 1.85 -1.76 -0.58
C LEU A 16 2.61 -2.99 -0.08
N ARG A 17 3.93 -3.05 -0.32
CA ARG A 17 4.78 -4.14 0.14
C ARG A 17 4.94 -4.14 1.67
N CYS A 18 5.16 -2.98 2.29
CA CYS A 18 5.20 -2.88 3.75
C CYS A 18 3.87 -3.31 4.38
N TYR A 19 2.74 -2.91 3.81
CA TYR A 19 1.42 -3.35 4.24
C TYR A 19 1.24 -4.88 4.12
N GLN A 20 1.61 -5.47 2.98
CA GLN A 20 1.51 -6.92 2.77
C GLN A 20 2.38 -7.72 3.75
N ILE A 21 3.64 -7.32 3.92
CA ILE A 21 4.58 -8.00 4.81
C ILE A 21 4.09 -7.90 6.26
N THR A 22 3.70 -6.70 6.70
CA THR A 22 3.23 -6.51 8.08
C THR A 22 1.92 -7.25 8.34
N SER A 23 0.98 -7.26 7.39
CA SER A 23 -0.28 -8.00 7.49
C SER A 23 -0.08 -9.52 7.55
N TYR A 24 0.84 -10.06 6.77
CA TYR A 24 1.17 -11.49 6.79
C TYR A 24 1.81 -11.87 8.12
N ILE A 25 2.76 -11.07 8.61
CA ILE A 25 3.42 -11.29 9.90
C ILE A 25 2.41 -11.21 11.04
N THR A 26 1.56 -10.17 11.10
CA THR A 26 0.55 -10.05 12.16
C THR A 26 -0.46 -11.20 12.12
N GLY A 27 -0.88 -11.63 10.93
CA GLY A 27 -1.79 -12.77 10.76
C GLY A 27 -1.19 -14.10 11.22
N VAL A 28 0.07 -14.36 10.88
CA VAL A 28 0.78 -15.59 11.30
C VAL A 28 0.99 -15.60 12.83
N LEU A 29 1.36 -14.46 13.42
CA LEU A 29 1.51 -14.35 14.88
C LEU A 29 0.19 -14.58 15.62
N LEU A 30 -0.94 -14.08 15.10
CA LEU A 30 -2.26 -14.38 15.66
C LEU A 30 -2.59 -15.86 15.55
N LEU A 31 -2.29 -16.50 14.42
CA LEU A 31 -2.55 -17.92 14.24
C LEU A 31 -1.73 -18.76 15.23
N LEU A 32 -0.47 -18.38 15.46
CA LEU A 32 0.38 -18.96 16.50
C LEU A 32 -0.24 -18.79 17.89
N LEU A 33 -0.67 -17.58 18.24
CA LEU A 33 -1.38 -17.33 19.51
C LEU A 33 -2.63 -18.20 19.66
N VAL A 34 -3.43 -18.36 18.61
CA VAL A 34 -4.62 -19.22 18.66
C VAL A 34 -4.23 -20.68 18.92
N VAL A 35 -3.19 -21.18 18.25
CA VAL A 35 -2.67 -22.53 18.50
C VAL A 35 -2.20 -22.67 19.95
N GLU A 36 -1.42 -21.71 20.46
CA GLU A 36 -0.98 -21.70 21.85
C GLU A 36 -2.13 -21.64 22.85
N MET A 37 -3.22 -20.89 22.56
CA MET A 37 -4.42 -20.87 23.41
C MET A 37 -5.13 -22.22 23.44
N ILE A 38 -5.12 -22.98 22.34
CA ILE A 38 -5.65 -24.36 22.34
C ILE A 38 -4.79 -25.26 23.23
N PHE A 39 -3.47 -25.14 23.18
CA PHE A 39 -2.57 -25.93 24.03
C PHE A 39 -2.65 -25.54 25.51
N LYS A 40 -2.70 -24.23 25.78
CA LYS A 40 -2.82 -23.69 27.12
C LYS A 40 -4.17 -24.05 27.74
N TYR A 41 -5.27 -23.63 27.14
CA TYR A 41 -6.60 -23.88 27.73
C TYR A 41 -7.13 -25.30 27.52
N GLY A 42 -6.70 -26.01 26.47
CA GLY A 42 -7.14 -27.38 26.19
C GLY A 42 -6.31 -28.45 26.88
N PHE A 43 -4.99 -28.27 26.96
CA PHE A 43 -4.05 -29.26 27.49
C PHE A 43 -3.26 -28.78 28.71
N HIS A 44 -3.45 -27.53 29.16
CA HIS A 44 -2.69 -26.90 30.25
C HIS A 44 -1.17 -26.92 30.04
N LEU A 45 -0.75 -26.76 28.77
CA LEU A 45 0.65 -26.74 28.35
C LEU A 45 1.03 -25.34 27.82
N GLU A 46 2.20 -24.86 28.20
CA GLU A 46 2.82 -23.65 27.68
C GLU A 46 4.06 -23.97 26.84
N PHE A 47 4.31 -23.15 25.82
CA PHE A 47 5.57 -23.21 25.07
C PHE A 47 6.64 -22.40 25.80
N ASP A 48 7.66 -23.10 26.32
CA ASP A 48 8.86 -22.53 26.91
C ASP A 48 10.00 -22.59 25.89
N ALA A 49 10.63 -21.45 25.61
CA ALA A 49 11.79 -21.36 24.75
C ALA A 49 13.03 -21.09 25.60
N PHE A 50 14.17 -21.71 25.26
CA PHE A 50 15.43 -21.56 26.01
C PHE A 50 15.30 -21.88 27.52
N GLY A 51 14.44 -22.85 27.85
CA GLY A 51 14.21 -23.30 29.22
C GLY A 51 15.09 -24.49 29.62
N ALA A 52 14.88 -25.01 30.82
CA ALA A 52 15.59 -26.16 31.37
C ALA A 52 15.50 -27.43 30.50
N PHE A 53 14.49 -27.52 29.64
CA PHE A 53 14.19 -28.68 28.80
C PHE A 53 14.67 -28.52 27.34
N GLY A 54 15.38 -27.45 26.99
CA GLY A 54 15.98 -27.24 25.67
C GLY A 54 15.57 -25.94 24.98
N VAL A 55 15.82 -25.85 23.66
CA VAL A 55 15.54 -24.62 22.87
C VAL A 55 14.04 -24.36 22.72
N LEU A 56 13.22 -25.41 22.58
CA LEU A 56 11.76 -25.35 22.53
C LEU A 56 11.20 -26.57 23.29
N ALA A 57 10.37 -26.32 24.30
CA ALA A 57 9.74 -27.36 25.11
C ALA A 57 8.28 -27.01 25.43
N LEU A 58 7.45 -28.04 25.54
CA LEU A 58 6.08 -27.94 26.07
C LEU A 58 6.14 -28.27 27.55
N VAL A 59 5.78 -27.30 28.37
CA VAL A 59 5.95 -27.35 29.82
C VAL A 59 4.60 -27.08 30.48
N PRO A 60 4.21 -27.78 31.56
CA PRO A 60 2.96 -27.51 32.27
C PRO A 60 2.86 -26.06 32.73
N GLU A 61 1.64 -25.51 32.70
CA GLU A 61 1.35 -24.14 33.14
C GLU A 61 1.98 -23.83 34.51
N GLY A 62 2.70 -22.70 34.59
CA GLY A 62 3.35 -22.23 35.82
C GLY A 62 4.73 -22.84 36.11
N THR A 63 5.24 -23.74 35.26
CA THR A 63 6.60 -24.30 35.40
C THR A 63 7.60 -23.77 34.36
N THR A 64 7.24 -22.69 33.67
CA THR A 64 8.07 -21.97 32.70
C THR A 64 9.34 -21.45 33.37
N SER A 65 10.49 -21.89 32.86
CA SER A 65 11.81 -21.63 33.45
C SER A 65 12.65 -20.67 32.60
N GLY A 66 12.37 -20.62 31.29
CA GLY A 66 13.05 -19.76 30.33
C GLY A 66 12.16 -18.63 29.83
N VAL A 67 12.03 -18.54 28.51
CA VAL A 67 11.35 -17.48 27.78
C VAL A 67 9.94 -17.97 27.44
N ASN A 68 8.92 -17.39 28.07
CA ASN A 68 7.52 -17.71 27.78
C ASN A 68 7.16 -17.28 26.34
N LEU A 69 7.10 -18.24 25.41
CA LEU A 69 6.96 -17.95 23.99
C LEU A 69 5.67 -17.17 23.71
N SER A 70 4.60 -17.50 24.41
CA SER A 70 3.30 -16.85 24.25
C SER A 70 3.30 -15.37 24.57
N LEU A 71 3.96 -15.02 25.68
CA LEU A 71 4.12 -13.62 26.09
C LEU A 71 4.93 -12.85 25.05
N TRP A 72 6.01 -13.43 24.52
CA TRP A 72 6.84 -12.76 23.52
C TRP A 72 6.16 -12.63 22.17
N VAL A 73 5.45 -13.67 21.71
CA VAL A 73 4.62 -13.61 20.50
C VAL A 73 3.58 -12.51 20.63
N LEU A 74 2.95 -12.35 21.80
CA LEU A 74 1.98 -11.27 22.05
C LEU A 74 2.62 -9.86 21.98
N ILE A 75 3.79 -9.67 22.59
CA ILE A 75 4.53 -8.39 22.53
C ILE A 75 4.89 -8.06 21.09
N VAL A 76 5.49 -9.02 20.36
CA VAL A 76 5.91 -8.83 18.98
C VAL A 76 4.70 -8.56 18.09
N HIS A 77 3.60 -9.30 18.26
CA HIS A 77 2.36 -9.07 17.54
C HIS A 77 1.83 -7.65 17.74
N GLY A 78 1.79 -7.16 18.98
CA GLY A 78 1.34 -5.81 19.30
C GLY A 78 2.14 -4.73 18.55
N TRP A 79 3.46 -4.85 18.51
CA TRP A 79 4.31 -3.91 17.76
C TRP A 79 4.08 -3.97 16.24
N PHE A 80 4.02 -5.18 15.67
CA PHE A 80 3.72 -5.34 14.25
C PHE A 80 2.32 -4.83 13.89
N TYR A 81 1.36 -4.95 14.80
CA TYR A 81 0.01 -4.40 14.62
C TYR A 81 0.01 -2.88 14.56
N VAL A 82 0.82 -2.19 15.38
CA VAL A 82 0.97 -0.72 15.29
C VAL A 82 1.52 -0.31 13.93
N VAL A 83 2.56 -0.97 13.42
CA VAL A 83 3.12 -0.68 12.10
C VAL A 83 2.08 -0.94 10.99
N TYR A 84 1.32 -2.03 11.12
CA TYR A 84 0.21 -2.35 10.22
C TYR A 84 -0.87 -1.26 10.20
N LEU A 85 -1.27 -0.75 11.37
CA LEU A 85 -2.26 0.34 11.46
C LEU A 85 -1.75 1.62 10.82
N ILE A 86 -0.47 1.96 10.98
CA ILE A 86 0.14 3.12 10.31
C ILE A 86 0.07 2.94 8.80
N ALA A 87 0.41 1.75 8.28
CA ALA A 87 0.31 1.46 6.85
C ALA A 87 -1.15 1.55 6.35
N CYS A 88 -2.12 1.03 7.11
CA CYS A 88 -3.55 1.18 6.81
C CYS A 88 -3.97 2.65 6.74
N PHE A 89 -3.52 3.46 7.70
CA PHE A 89 -3.85 4.88 7.77
C PHE A 89 -3.26 5.66 6.59
N VAL A 90 -1.99 5.40 6.25
CA VAL A 90 -1.34 6.02 5.07
C VAL A 90 -2.06 5.63 3.79
N LEU A 91 -2.42 4.35 3.62
CA LEU A 91 -3.15 3.89 2.45
C LEU A 91 -4.55 4.51 2.37
N TRP A 92 -5.23 4.62 3.51
CA TRP A 92 -6.54 5.27 3.61
C TRP A 92 -6.47 6.77 3.26
N GLN A 93 -5.46 7.49 3.76
CA GLN A 93 -5.21 8.91 3.43
C GLN A 93 -4.95 9.09 1.93
N LEU A 94 -4.14 8.22 1.31
CA LEU A 94 -3.84 8.27 -0.12
C LEU A 94 -5.06 8.00 -0.99
N MET A 95 -5.87 7.00 -0.63
CA MET A 95 -7.00 6.55 -1.44
C MET A 95 -8.32 7.29 -1.16
N ARG A 96 -8.39 8.11 -0.10
CA ARG A 96 -9.57 8.90 0.33
C ARG A 96 -10.87 8.08 0.45
N TRP A 97 -10.76 6.80 0.84
CA TRP A 97 -11.92 5.92 1.01
C TRP A 97 -12.77 6.29 2.23
N PRO A 98 -14.05 5.85 2.32
CA PRO A 98 -14.84 6.09 3.51
C PRO A 98 -14.24 5.37 4.72
N LEU A 99 -14.41 5.96 5.92
CA LEU A 99 -13.79 5.49 7.17
C LEU A 99 -14.05 4.01 7.49
N LEU A 100 -15.21 3.48 7.06
CA LEU A 100 -15.53 2.05 7.20
C LEU A 100 -14.49 1.12 6.56
N TRP A 101 -13.81 1.56 5.50
CA TRP A 101 -12.72 0.79 4.91
C TRP A 101 -11.46 0.79 5.76
N LEU A 102 -11.13 1.89 6.44
CA LEU A 102 -10.04 1.90 7.40
C LEU A 102 -10.32 0.89 8.52
N LEU A 103 -11.54 0.88 9.02
CA LEU A 103 -11.94 -0.05 10.08
C LEU A 103 -11.93 -1.51 9.59
N ALA A 104 -12.41 -1.77 8.37
CA ALA A 104 -12.34 -3.11 7.77
C ALA A 104 -10.89 -3.58 7.53
N MET A 105 -10.00 -2.68 7.11
CA MET A 105 -8.57 -2.97 6.98
C MET A 105 -7.95 -3.23 8.35
N ALA A 106 -8.19 -2.37 9.34
CA ALA A 106 -7.70 -2.55 10.70
C ALA A 106 -8.19 -3.87 11.33
N ALA A 107 -9.48 -4.20 11.15
CA ALA A 107 -10.07 -5.45 11.63
C ALA A 107 -9.42 -6.70 11.02
N GLY A 108 -8.89 -6.61 9.80
CA GLY A 108 -8.12 -7.68 9.17
C GLY A 108 -6.89 -8.12 9.98
N GLY A 109 -6.33 -7.23 10.82
CA GLY A 109 -5.20 -7.53 11.70
C GLY A 109 -5.58 -8.04 13.09
N VAL A 110 -6.87 -8.11 13.42
CA VAL A 110 -7.39 -8.53 14.75
C VAL A 110 -8.15 -9.85 14.67
N VAL A 111 -8.87 -10.08 13.57
CA VAL A 111 -9.69 -11.28 13.40
C VAL A 111 -8.83 -12.39 12.81
N PRO A 112 -8.51 -13.47 13.57
CA PRO A 112 -7.82 -14.62 13.00
C PRO A 112 -8.63 -15.16 11.82
N PHE A 113 -7.95 -15.57 10.75
CA PHE A 113 -8.50 -15.91 9.42
C PHE A 113 -8.91 -14.74 8.51
N MET A 114 -9.10 -13.52 9.02
CA MET A 114 -9.53 -12.39 8.20
C MET A 114 -8.39 -11.79 7.34
N SER A 115 -7.12 -12.01 7.71
CA SER A 115 -5.95 -11.71 6.84
C SER A 115 -6.06 -12.34 5.45
N PHE A 116 -6.66 -13.53 5.33
CA PHE A 116 -6.85 -14.20 4.04
C PHE A 116 -7.94 -13.52 3.19
N ILE A 117 -8.96 -12.95 3.84
CA ILE A 117 -10.05 -12.22 3.18
C ILE A 117 -9.56 -10.84 2.71
N THR A 118 -8.80 -10.12 3.54
CA THR A 118 -8.20 -8.83 3.16
C THR A 118 -7.18 -9.00 2.03
N GLU A 119 -6.43 -10.09 2.00
CA GLU A 119 -5.55 -10.42 0.86
C GLU A 119 -6.35 -10.63 -0.43
N MET A 120 -7.46 -11.38 -0.38
CA MET A 120 -8.33 -11.60 -1.54
C MET A 120 -9.03 -10.33 -2.04
N PHE A 121 -9.39 -9.41 -1.13
CA PHE A 121 -9.98 -8.11 -1.49
C PHE A 121 -8.94 -7.12 -2.02
N MET A 122 -7.79 -7.01 -1.36
CA MET A 122 -6.72 -6.08 -1.74
C MET A 122 -6.08 -6.48 -3.07
N ALA A 123 -5.83 -7.78 -3.29
CA ALA A 123 -5.28 -8.28 -4.54
C ALA A 123 -6.24 -8.11 -5.73
N ARG A 124 -7.56 -8.01 -5.48
CA ARG A 124 -8.56 -7.65 -6.49
C ARG A 124 -8.55 -6.15 -6.77
N LYS A 125 -8.55 -5.31 -5.74
CA LYS A 125 -8.62 -3.85 -5.89
C LYS A 125 -7.35 -3.28 -6.53
N VAL A 126 -6.18 -3.77 -6.11
CA VAL A 126 -4.88 -3.40 -6.70
C VAL A 126 -4.77 -3.87 -8.15
N ARG A 127 -5.25 -5.09 -8.49
CA ARG A 127 -5.27 -5.55 -9.89
C ARG A 127 -6.20 -4.73 -10.78
N THR A 128 -7.33 -4.27 -10.26
CA THR A 128 -8.25 -3.42 -11.01
C THR A 128 -7.65 -2.04 -11.27
N GLU A 129 -7.00 -1.44 -10.28
CA GLU A 129 -6.35 -0.14 -10.41
C GLU A 129 -5.09 -0.21 -11.31
N LEU A 130 -4.24 -1.25 -11.18
CA LEU A 130 -3.07 -1.43 -12.05
C LEU A 130 -3.46 -1.59 -13.54
N ARG A 131 -4.60 -2.24 -13.81
CA ARG A 131 -5.13 -2.37 -15.17
C ARG A 131 -5.55 -1.04 -15.79
N GLY A 132 -5.93 -0.06 -14.96
CA GLY A 132 -6.22 1.31 -15.40
C GLY A 132 -4.97 2.09 -15.79
N TYR A 133 -3.89 1.97 -14.99
CA TYR A 133 -2.63 2.65 -15.27
C TYR A 133 -1.88 2.10 -16.49
N GLN A 134 -1.83 0.76 -16.64
CA GLN A 134 -1.12 0.13 -17.76
C GLN A 134 -1.74 0.43 -19.13
N ARG A 135 -3.07 0.66 -19.20
CA ARG A 135 -3.75 1.02 -20.45
C ARG A 135 -3.39 2.43 -20.90
N HIS A 136 -3.32 3.38 -19.96
CA HIS A 136 -2.98 4.75 -20.28
C HIS A 136 -1.52 4.92 -20.73
N ASP A 137 -0.57 4.23 -20.12
CA ASP A 137 0.83 4.29 -20.56
C ASP A 137 1.00 3.64 -21.94
N ALA A 138 0.35 2.51 -22.20
CA ALA A 138 0.37 1.86 -23.50
C ALA A 138 -0.30 2.70 -24.62
N GLU A 139 -1.37 3.44 -24.31
CA GLU A 139 -1.99 4.37 -25.23
C GLU A 139 -1.07 5.56 -25.55
N ARG A 140 -0.36 6.11 -24.57
CA ARG A 140 0.58 7.22 -24.80
C ARG A 140 1.81 6.79 -25.59
N GLU A 141 2.31 5.58 -25.35
CA GLU A 141 3.40 5.00 -26.15
C GLU A 141 2.96 4.79 -27.60
N ARG A 142 1.72 4.32 -27.83
CA ARG A 142 1.13 4.21 -29.17
C ARG A 142 0.98 5.56 -29.84
N GLU A 143 0.38 6.53 -29.15
CA GLU A 143 0.18 7.88 -29.67
C GLU A 143 1.52 8.55 -29.99
N ARG A 144 2.54 8.37 -29.14
CA ARG A 144 3.90 8.89 -29.38
C ARG A 144 4.60 8.18 -30.54
N ALA A 145 4.37 6.88 -30.73
CA ALA A 145 4.89 6.14 -31.87
C ALA A 145 4.20 6.56 -33.17
N GLU A 146 2.87 6.74 -33.15
CA GLU A 146 2.09 7.26 -34.28
C GLU A 146 2.50 8.69 -34.64
N LEU A 147 2.71 9.55 -33.63
CA LEU A 147 3.23 10.91 -33.84
C LEU A 147 4.64 10.89 -34.43
N SER A 148 5.53 10.02 -33.94
CA SER A 148 6.89 9.89 -34.46
C SER A 148 6.91 9.37 -35.90
N ASP A 149 6.01 8.46 -36.26
CA ASP A 149 5.86 7.94 -37.62
C ASP A 149 5.28 9.03 -38.54
N PHE A 150 4.22 9.71 -38.10
CA PHE A 150 3.66 10.87 -38.81
C PHE A 150 4.70 11.97 -39.01
N GLU A 151 5.45 12.32 -37.97
CA GLU A 151 6.56 13.26 -38.07
C GLU A 151 7.64 12.77 -39.06
N ALA A 152 7.95 11.48 -39.10
CA ALA A 152 8.91 10.92 -40.06
C ALA A 152 8.43 11.03 -41.52
N THR A 153 7.11 11.14 -41.74
CA THR A 153 6.53 11.39 -43.08
C THR A 153 6.50 12.87 -43.47
N LEU A 154 6.70 13.80 -42.53
CA LEU A 154 6.75 15.24 -42.80
C LEU A 154 8.10 15.64 -43.38
N SER A 155 8.09 16.57 -44.34
CA SER A 155 9.33 17.18 -44.84
C SER A 155 9.95 18.12 -43.80
N ASP A 156 11.26 18.36 -43.89
CA ASP A 156 12.01 19.22 -42.95
C ASP A 156 11.43 20.65 -42.88
N GLU A 157 10.92 21.17 -44.00
CA GLU A 157 10.26 22.49 -44.05
C GLU A 157 8.89 22.52 -43.36
N GLU A 158 8.14 21.42 -43.38
CA GLU A 158 6.83 21.32 -42.73
C GLU A 158 6.96 21.18 -41.21
N ARG A 159 7.93 20.38 -40.75
CA ARG A 159 8.27 20.28 -39.31
C ARG A 159 8.63 21.64 -38.72
N ALA A 160 9.53 22.38 -39.37
CA ALA A 160 9.99 23.69 -38.88
C ALA A 160 8.85 24.74 -38.83
N ARG A 161 7.86 24.65 -39.74
CA ARG A 161 6.68 25.51 -39.72
C ARG A 161 5.74 25.19 -38.55
N ILE A 162 5.51 23.92 -38.27
CA ILE A 162 4.64 23.48 -37.16
C ILE A 162 5.27 23.84 -35.81
N ASP A 163 6.57 23.59 -35.64
CA ASP A 163 7.28 23.93 -34.40
C ASP A 163 7.23 25.44 -34.11
N ALA A 164 7.42 26.27 -35.13
CA ALA A 164 7.34 27.72 -35.01
C ALA A 164 5.92 28.21 -34.65
N GLU A 165 4.87 27.56 -35.14
CA GLU A 165 3.47 27.88 -34.80
C GLU A 165 3.14 27.48 -33.37
N VAL A 166 3.56 26.28 -32.94
CA VAL A 166 3.39 25.81 -31.55
C VAL A 166 4.12 26.71 -30.57
N GLU A 167 5.35 27.13 -30.88
CA GLU A 167 6.08 28.07 -30.01
C GLU A 167 5.39 29.44 -29.89
N ARG A 168 4.78 29.94 -30.98
CA ARG A 168 3.98 31.17 -30.97
C ARG A 168 2.73 31.01 -30.11
N GLU A 169 1.98 29.93 -30.30
CA GLU A 169 0.76 29.67 -29.53
C GLU A 169 1.09 29.49 -28.03
N LEU A 170 2.20 28.83 -27.70
CA LEU A 170 2.69 28.69 -26.33
C LEU A 170 3.13 30.04 -25.72
N ALA A 171 3.74 30.93 -26.51
CA ALA A 171 4.10 32.28 -26.08
C ALA A 171 2.86 33.16 -25.83
N GLU A 172 1.82 33.02 -26.66
CA GLU A 172 0.53 33.69 -26.48
C GLU A 172 -0.21 33.17 -25.23
N ARG A 173 -0.24 31.86 -24.99
CA ARG A 173 -0.84 31.29 -23.77
C ARG A 173 -0.09 31.70 -22.50
N ARG A 174 1.24 31.84 -22.58
CA ARG A 174 2.09 32.28 -21.46
C ARG A 174 1.92 33.76 -21.15
N THR A 175 1.64 34.59 -22.16
CA THR A 175 1.37 36.04 -21.98
C THR A 175 -0.10 36.33 -21.66
N GLY A 176 -1.02 35.46 -22.06
CA GLY A 176 -2.47 35.56 -21.86
C GLY A 176 -3.03 35.03 -20.53
N THR A 177 -2.19 34.79 -19.51
CA THR A 177 -2.66 34.48 -18.14
C THR A 177 -2.56 35.72 -17.24
N PRO A 178 -3.63 36.52 -17.08
CA PRO A 178 -3.75 37.38 -15.91
C PRO A 178 -3.87 36.49 -14.67
N THR A 179 -3.00 36.70 -13.69
CA THR A 179 -3.21 36.27 -12.31
C THR A 179 -4.53 36.86 -11.79
N ALA A 180 -5.61 36.12 -11.90
CA ALA A 180 -6.91 36.44 -11.34
C ALA A 180 -7.34 35.36 -10.34
N ASP A 181 -6.57 35.23 -9.26
CA ASP A 181 -7.09 34.68 -7.99
C ASP A 181 -6.22 35.19 -6.83
N ALA A 182 -6.28 36.51 -6.61
CA ALA A 182 -5.69 37.16 -5.45
C ALA A 182 -6.57 38.33 -5.00
N SER A 183 -7.90 38.15 -4.97
CA SER A 183 -8.80 39.03 -4.20
C SER A 183 -10.23 38.49 -4.17
N GLU A 184 -10.49 37.49 -3.36
CA GLU A 184 -11.84 37.35 -2.80
C GLU A 184 -11.74 37.20 -1.29
N GLY A 185 -11.12 38.22 -0.69
CA GLY A 185 -11.42 38.63 0.65
C GLY A 185 -12.50 39.71 0.61
N ARG A 186 -13.57 39.48 1.39
CA ARG A 186 -14.34 40.45 2.21
C ARG A 186 -15.86 40.20 2.08
N PRO A 187 -16.69 40.53 3.09
CA PRO A 187 -16.47 40.64 4.54
C PRO A 187 -17.13 39.51 5.34
#